data_AF-A0A520JHK9-F1
#
_entry.id   AF-A0A520JHK9-F1
#
_cell.length_a   1.000
_cell.length_b   1.000
_cell.length_c   1.000
_cell.angle_alpha   90.00
_cell.angle_beta   90.00
_cell.angle_gamma   90.00
#
_symmetry.space_group_name_H-M   'P 1'
#
loop_
_entity.id
_entity.type
_entity.pdbx_description
1 polymer ?
#
loop_
_entity_poly.entity_id
_entity_poly.type
_entity_poly.pdbx_seq_one_letter_code
_entity_poly.pdbx_strand_id
1 'polypeptide(L)'
;LVAGRLFGEASIFVMIVEDFGYPDNRIVFDPGDPGRITVVYTVTDELRRRAREARRLTRRFLRGLRVVPLQTDVQLNFGHACGTCRAGHDPATSVLDGNCKVHDLDNLYVVDASFMPSSGGTNPGLTVIANALRVAEVIDARLGAREDALAAQ
;
A
#
# COMPACT_ATOMS: atom_id res chain seq x y z
N LEU A 1 -10.10 31.17 -6.59
CA LEU A 1 -10.71 32.38 -7.20
C LEU A 1 -10.53 32.45 -8.72
N VAL A 2 -9.34 32.22 -9.30
CA VAL A 2 -9.12 32.22 -10.77
C VAL A 2 -9.65 30.95 -11.45
N ALA A 3 -9.41 29.76 -10.88
CA ALA A 3 -9.90 28.50 -11.44
C ALA A 3 -11.44 28.42 -11.53
N GLY A 4 -12.16 28.85 -10.49
CA GLY A 4 -13.63 28.88 -10.50
C GLY A 4 -14.22 29.82 -11.58
N ARG A 5 -13.54 30.91 -11.92
CA ARG A 5 -13.94 31.79 -13.04
C ARG A 5 -13.63 31.21 -14.42
N LEU A 6 -12.55 30.42 -14.54
CA LEU A 6 -12.10 29.84 -15.82
C LEU A 6 -12.81 28.54 -16.19
N PHE A 7 -13.27 27.79 -15.19
CA PHE A 7 -13.84 26.45 -15.38
C PHE A 7 -15.30 26.34 -14.92
N GLY A 8 -15.85 27.34 -14.21
CA GLY A 8 -17.18 27.22 -13.61
C GLY A 8 -17.18 26.11 -12.56
N GLU A 9 -17.98 25.08 -12.79
CA GLU A 9 -17.96 23.84 -12.02
C GLU A 9 -16.94 22.87 -12.61
N ALA A 10 -16.02 22.38 -11.77
CA ALA A 10 -15.00 21.42 -12.16
C ALA A 10 -14.94 20.27 -11.15
N SER A 11 -14.84 19.05 -11.66
CA SER A 11 -14.59 17.85 -10.84
C SER A 11 -13.11 17.49 -10.88
N ILE A 12 -12.57 17.08 -9.73
CA ILE A 12 -11.21 16.55 -9.65
C ILE A 12 -11.27 15.07 -9.98
N PHE A 13 -10.46 14.66 -10.97
CA PHE A 13 -10.25 13.26 -11.30
C PHE A 13 -8.85 12.86 -10.85
N VAL A 14 -8.76 11.85 -9.99
CA VAL A 14 -7.48 11.31 -9.51
C VAL A 14 -7.26 9.96 -10.17
N MET A 15 -6.04 9.75 -10.63
CA MET A 15 -5.60 8.47 -11.14
C MET A 15 -4.57 7.86 -10.23
N ILE A 16 -4.76 6.58 -9.93
CA ILE A 16 -3.82 5.77 -9.19
C ILE A 16 -3.28 4.72 -10.15
N VAL A 17 -1.97 4.55 -10.14
CA VAL A 17 -1.28 3.47 -10.86
C VAL A 17 -0.64 2.62 -9.80
N GLU A 18 -0.74 1.31 -9.95
CA GLU A 18 -0.09 0.38 -9.05
C GLU A 18 1.43 0.60 -9.04
N ASP A 19 1.97 0.53 -7.83
CA ASP A 19 3.37 0.64 -7.51
C ASP A 19 3.84 -0.71 -6.96
N PHE A 20 4.98 -1.20 -7.44
CA PHE A 20 5.49 -2.53 -7.08
C PHE A 20 6.39 -2.47 -5.85
N GLY A 21 6.55 -3.61 -5.18
CA GLY A 21 7.43 -3.75 -4.02
C GLY A 21 8.93 -3.75 -4.37
N TYR A 22 9.46 -2.61 -4.83
CA TYR A 22 10.88 -2.47 -5.16
C TYR A 22 11.74 -2.58 -3.88
N PRO A 23 12.79 -3.43 -3.88
CA PRO A 23 13.62 -3.65 -2.69
C PRO A 23 14.46 -2.42 -2.30
N ASP A 24 14.70 -1.51 -3.25
CA ASP A 24 15.51 -0.33 -3.00
C ASP A 24 14.76 0.78 -2.25
N ASN A 25 13.43 0.81 -2.40
CA ASN A 25 12.55 1.77 -1.74
C ASN A 25 12.29 1.31 -0.30
N ARG A 26 12.56 2.18 0.67
CA ARG A 26 12.51 1.79 2.09
C ARG A 26 12.23 2.96 3.01
N ILE A 27 11.70 2.63 4.18
CA ILE A 27 11.65 3.51 5.34
C ILE A 27 12.90 3.26 6.16
N VAL A 28 13.60 4.33 6.54
CA VAL A 28 14.80 4.28 7.38
C VAL A 28 14.47 4.89 8.74
N PHE A 29 14.77 4.13 9.79
CA PHE A 29 14.69 4.56 11.19
C PHE A 29 16.07 4.95 11.69
N ASP A 30 16.17 6.09 12.37
CA ASP A 30 17.38 6.56 13.02
C ASP A 30 17.22 6.50 14.55
N PRO A 31 17.97 5.63 15.26
CA PRO A 31 17.93 5.58 16.72
C PRO A 31 18.33 6.88 17.42
N GLY A 32 19.15 7.73 16.76
CA GLY A 32 19.57 9.03 17.28
C GLY A 32 18.52 10.13 17.14
N ASP A 33 17.53 9.93 16.25
CA ASP A 33 16.38 10.82 16.08
C ASP A 33 15.09 10.01 15.85
N PRO A 34 14.54 9.37 16.90
CA PRO A 34 13.39 8.46 16.77
C PRO A 34 12.11 9.13 16.26
N GLY A 35 12.03 10.46 16.34
CA GLY A 35 10.90 11.23 15.81
C GLY A 35 10.93 11.38 14.29
N ARG A 36 12.05 11.06 13.65
CA ARG A 36 12.26 11.23 12.21
C ARG A 36 12.00 9.94 11.45
N ILE A 37 11.04 10.01 10.53
CA ILE A 37 10.81 8.96 9.53
C ILE A 37 11.45 9.42 8.22
N THR A 38 12.43 8.65 7.71
CA THR A 38 13.07 8.96 6.43
C THR A 38 12.57 8.01 5.35
N VAL A 39 12.00 8.57 4.28
CA VAL A 39 11.56 7.80 3.11
C VAL A 39 12.63 7.88 2.04
N VAL A 40 13.27 6.76 1.73
CA VAL A 40 14.20 6.64 0.59
C VAL A 40 13.41 6.04 -0.56
N TYR A 41 13.17 6.85 -1.60
CA TYR A 41 12.30 6.46 -2.71
C TYR A 41 12.88 6.86 -4.06
N THR A 42 12.91 5.91 -4.98
CA THR A 42 13.19 6.13 -6.39
C THR A 42 11.96 5.76 -7.21
N VAL A 43 11.44 6.75 -7.96
CA VAL A 43 10.44 6.48 -9.00
C VAL A 43 11.16 5.82 -10.18
N THR A 44 10.85 4.55 -10.44
CA THR A 44 11.49 3.78 -11.51
C THR A 44 11.00 4.21 -12.89
N ASP A 45 11.81 3.98 -13.93
CA ASP A 45 11.39 4.27 -15.31
C ASP A 45 10.24 3.37 -15.78
N GLU A 46 10.15 2.19 -15.19
CA GLU A 46 9.04 1.26 -15.36
C GLU A 46 7.73 1.86 -14.83
N LEU A 47 7.72 2.38 -13.60
CA LEU A 47 6.57 3.08 -13.03
C LEU A 47 6.20 4.33 -13.84
N ARG A 48 7.19 5.12 -14.28
CA ARG A 48 6.94 6.28 -15.16
C ARG A 48 6.31 5.85 -16.49
N ARG A 49 6.73 4.71 -17.06
CA ARG A 49 6.15 4.17 -18.29
C ARG A 49 4.69 3.77 -18.10
N ARG A 50 4.36 3.07 -17.01
CA ARG A 50 2.97 2.72 -16.65
C ARG A 50 2.12 3.96 -16.45
N ALA A 51 2.64 4.98 -15.76
CA ALA A 51 1.96 6.25 -15.56
C ALA A 51 1.70 7.00 -16.88
N ARG A 52 2.66 6.99 -17.83
CA ARG A 52 2.47 7.56 -19.16
C ARG A 52 1.36 6.84 -19.94
N GLU A 53 1.32 5.52 -19.90
CA GLU A 53 0.28 4.75 -20.59
C GLU A 53 -1.10 4.97 -19.95
N ALA A 54 -1.21 4.97 -18.62
CA ALA A 54 -2.45 5.31 -17.91
C ALA A 54 -2.96 6.71 -18.30
N ARG A 55 -2.07 7.70 -18.41
CA ARG A 55 -2.42 9.05 -18.90
C ARG A 55 -2.88 9.05 -20.35
N ARG A 56 -2.24 8.27 -21.22
CA ARG A 56 -2.65 8.13 -22.63
C ARG A 56 -4.05 7.55 -22.75
N LEU A 57 -4.34 6.46 -22.03
CA LEU A 57 -5.65 5.83 -22.01
C LEU A 57 -6.72 6.78 -21.46
N THR A 58 -6.40 7.51 -20.40
CA THR A 58 -7.34 8.46 -19.78
C THR A 58 -7.62 9.66 -20.66
N ARG A 59 -6.63 10.21 -21.36
CA ARG A 59 -6.86 11.27 -22.36
C ARG A 59 -7.76 10.79 -23.50
N ARG A 60 -7.63 9.51 -23.90
CA ARG A 60 -8.51 8.91 -24.90
C ARG A 60 -9.93 8.76 -24.36
N PHE A 61 -10.09 8.32 -23.11
CA PHE A 61 -11.38 8.16 -22.43
C PHE A 61 -12.10 9.50 -22.24
N LEU A 62 -11.37 10.55 -21.83
CA LEU A 62 -11.92 11.89 -21.60
C LEU A 62 -11.98 12.77 -22.86
N ARG A 63 -11.86 12.18 -24.06
CA ARG A 63 -11.87 12.93 -25.32
C ARG A 63 -13.20 13.68 -25.46
N GLY A 64 -13.12 14.99 -25.73
CA GLY A 64 -14.29 15.86 -25.84
C GLY A 64 -14.59 16.66 -24.56
N LEU A 65 -13.95 16.34 -23.44
CA LEU A 65 -14.02 17.13 -22.20
C LEU A 65 -12.87 18.14 -22.12
N ARG A 66 -13.11 19.27 -21.45
CA ARG A 66 -12.07 20.24 -21.11
C ARG A 66 -11.31 19.75 -19.88
N VAL A 67 -10.17 19.09 -20.09
CA VAL A 67 -9.33 18.55 -19.03
C VAL A 67 -8.08 19.40 -18.84
N VAL A 68 -7.75 19.73 -17.60
CA VAL A 68 -6.49 20.38 -17.25
C VAL A 68 -5.68 19.46 -16.34
N PRO A 69 -4.47 19.04 -16.72
CA PRO A 69 -3.64 18.21 -15.87
C PRO A 69 -3.13 19.04 -14.69
N LEU A 70 -3.44 18.59 -13.47
CA LEU A 70 -2.87 19.18 -12.25
C LEU A 70 -1.46 18.64 -11.95
N GLN A 71 -1.16 17.44 -12.45
CA GLN A 71 0.11 16.74 -12.24
C GLN A 71 0.60 16.15 -13.57
N THR A 72 1.89 16.35 -13.87
CA THR A 72 2.51 15.90 -15.13
C THR A 72 3.41 14.68 -14.96
N ASP A 73 3.89 14.41 -13.75
CA ASP A 73 4.70 13.24 -13.41
C ASP A 73 4.12 12.44 -12.23
N VAL A 74 4.71 11.28 -11.93
CA VAL A 74 4.35 10.44 -10.78
C VAL A 74 4.53 11.23 -9.49
N GLN A 75 3.53 11.16 -8.62
CA GLN A 75 3.51 11.82 -7.33
C GLN A 75 3.27 10.75 -6.27
N LEU A 76 4.13 10.70 -5.25
CA LEU A 76 4.00 9.74 -4.18
C LEU A 76 2.79 10.08 -3.32
N ASN A 77 1.98 9.07 -3.02
CA ASN A 77 0.84 9.20 -2.13
C ASN A 77 1.18 8.62 -0.76
N PHE A 78 1.48 9.50 0.19
CA PHE A 78 1.77 9.10 1.56
C PHE A 78 0.54 8.63 2.34
N GLY A 79 -0.68 8.89 1.85
CA GLY A 79 -1.92 8.39 2.44
C GLY A 79 -2.24 6.92 2.13
N HIS A 80 -1.55 6.32 1.16
CA HIS A 80 -1.70 4.91 0.78
C HIS A 80 -0.35 4.17 0.80
N ALA A 81 0.45 4.38 1.84
CA ALA A 81 1.71 3.65 2.02
C ALA A 81 1.44 2.14 2.17
N CYS A 82 2.18 1.33 1.42
CA CYS A 82 2.02 -0.13 1.36
C CYS A 82 3.40 -0.82 1.42
N GLY A 83 3.44 -2.11 1.75
CA GLY A 83 4.61 -2.98 1.54
C GLY A 83 5.79 -2.81 2.52
N THR A 84 5.64 -2.00 3.57
CA THR A 84 6.70 -1.77 4.56
C THR A 84 7.00 -2.99 5.45
N CYS A 85 6.05 -3.91 5.58
CA CYS A 85 6.20 -5.22 6.23
C CYS A 85 5.57 -6.29 5.32
N ARG A 86 6.08 -6.40 4.08
CA ARG A 86 5.45 -7.24 3.05
C ARG A 86 5.27 -8.69 3.52
N ALA A 87 4.13 -9.27 3.16
CA ALA A 87 3.86 -10.70 3.31
C ALA A 87 4.47 -11.51 2.16
N GLY A 88 4.90 -12.73 2.46
CA GLY A 88 5.48 -13.66 1.48
C GLY A 88 5.71 -15.05 2.08
N HIS A 89 6.12 -15.99 1.25
CA HIS A 89 6.41 -17.37 1.69
C HIS A 89 7.85 -17.56 2.14
N ASP A 90 8.74 -16.63 1.81
CA ASP A 90 10.17 -16.72 2.08
C ASP A 90 10.59 -15.65 3.11
N PRO A 91 11.06 -16.06 4.31
CA PRO A 91 11.51 -15.13 5.34
C PRO A 91 12.74 -14.31 4.94
N ALA A 92 13.52 -14.74 3.93
CA ALA A 92 14.65 -13.96 3.44
C ALA A 92 14.22 -12.73 2.61
N THR A 93 12.97 -12.72 2.13
CA THR A 93 12.46 -11.67 1.23
C THR A 93 11.15 -11.04 1.72
N SER A 94 10.61 -11.49 2.86
CA SER A 94 9.36 -10.98 3.43
C SER A 94 9.42 -10.94 4.97
N VAL A 95 8.67 -10.02 5.56
CA VAL A 95 8.60 -9.87 7.03
C VAL A 95 7.52 -10.78 7.60
N LEU A 96 6.42 -10.93 6.87
CA LEU A 96 5.25 -11.67 7.31
C LEU A 96 5.03 -12.92 6.44
N ASP A 97 4.43 -13.95 7.03
CA ASP A 97 3.87 -15.08 6.30
C ASP A 97 2.50 -14.75 5.66
N GLY A 98 1.87 -15.74 5.01
CA GLY A 98 0.54 -15.58 4.39
C GLY A 98 -0.61 -15.31 5.39
N ASN A 99 -0.37 -15.53 6.69
CA ASN A 99 -1.30 -15.22 7.77
C ASN A 99 -0.98 -13.89 8.44
N CYS A 100 -0.09 -13.09 7.83
CA CYS A 100 0.37 -11.82 8.37
C CYS A 100 1.04 -11.94 9.74
N LYS A 101 1.55 -13.14 10.08
CA LYS A 101 2.39 -13.37 11.25
C LYS A 101 3.83 -13.08 10.88
N VAL A 102 4.58 -12.43 11.77
CA VAL A 102 6.03 -12.27 11.59
C VAL A 102 6.70 -13.64 11.58
N HIS A 103 7.61 -13.89 10.65
CA HIS A 103 8.29 -15.20 10.53
C HIS A 103 9.05 -15.58 11.80
N ASP A 104 9.74 -14.62 12.41
CA ASP A 104 10.64 -14.84 13.55
C ASP A 104 9.93 -14.89 14.91
N LEU A 105 8.65 -14.53 14.97
CA LEU A 105 7.92 -14.37 16.23
C LEU A 105 6.58 -15.10 16.21
N ASP A 106 6.38 -15.92 17.23
CA ASP A 106 5.19 -16.75 17.29
C ASP A 106 3.92 -15.99 17.67
N ASN A 107 3.97 -14.78 18.19
CA ASN A 107 2.79 -14.09 18.71
C ASN A 107 2.66 -12.64 18.18
N LEU A 108 3.31 -12.32 17.06
CA LEU A 108 3.25 -10.99 16.46
C LEU A 108 2.64 -11.03 15.06
N TYR A 109 1.61 -10.20 14.86
CA TYR A 109 0.86 -10.07 13.62
C TYR A 109 0.77 -8.60 13.20
N VAL A 110 0.73 -8.34 11.89
CA VAL A 110 0.62 -6.98 11.32
C VAL A 110 -0.51 -6.96 10.29
N VAL A 111 -1.50 -6.09 10.47
CA VAL A 111 -2.77 -6.15 9.71
C VAL A 111 -3.15 -4.82 9.03
N ASP A 112 -2.18 -3.96 8.72
CA ASP A 112 -2.39 -2.72 7.94
C ASP A 112 -1.90 -2.87 6.48
N ALA A 113 -1.86 -1.80 5.69
CA ALA A 113 -1.45 -1.89 4.28
C ALA A 113 0.04 -2.33 4.09
N SER A 114 0.83 -2.41 5.16
CA SER A 114 2.22 -2.84 5.10
C SER A 114 2.40 -4.27 4.59
N PHE A 115 1.40 -5.16 4.77
CA PHE A 115 1.48 -6.55 4.33
C PHE A 115 1.47 -6.70 2.81
N MET A 116 0.97 -5.69 2.08
CA MET A 116 0.68 -5.81 0.65
C MET A 116 2.00 -5.89 -0.18
N PRO A 117 2.20 -6.92 -1.03
CA PRO A 117 3.40 -7.04 -1.86
C PRO A 117 3.53 -5.98 -2.98
N SER A 118 2.39 -5.42 -3.41
CA SER A 118 2.28 -4.24 -4.28
C SER A 118 1.15 -3.34 -3.77
N SER A 119 1.07 -2.10 -4.24
CA SER A 119 -0.03 -1.20 -3.84
C SER A 119 -1.40 -1.61 -4.40
N GLY A 120 -1.46 -2.56 -5.33
CA GLY A 120 -2.69 -3.00 -6.00
C GLY A 120 -3.40 -1.92 -6.84
N GLY A 121 -2.84 -0.71 -6.95
CA GLY A 121 -3.35 0.37 -7.80
C GLY A 121 -4.73 0.93 -7.40
N THR A 122 -5.18 0.62 -6.19
CA THR A 122 -6.49 1.00 -5.65
C THR A 122 -6.34 1.47 -4.20
N ASN A 123 -7.44 1.97 -3.60
CA ASN A 123 -7.41 2.40 -2.21
C ASN A 123 -7.35 1.16 -1.29
N PRO A 124 -6.33 1.01 -0.42
CA PRO A 124 -6.10 -0.22 0.32
C PRO A 124 -7.08 -0.44 1.48
N GLY A 125 -7.85 0.57 1.89
CA GLY A 125 -8.64 0.53 3.14
C GLY A 125 -9.57 -0.67 3.29
N LEU A 126 -10.36 -1.01 2.25
CA LEU A 126 -11.25 -2.17 2.32
C LEU A 126 -10.47 -3.50 2.34
N THR A 127 -9.35 -3.57 1.63
CA THR A 127 -8.44 -4.73 1.65
C THR A 127 -7.82 -4.92 3.03
N VAL A 128 -7.43 -3.82 3.69
CA VAL A 128 -6.92 -3.83 5.06
C VAL A 128 -7.98 -4.35 6.02
N ILE A 129 -9.22 -3.85 5.96
CA ILE A 129 -10.32 -4.32 6.82
C ILE A 129 -10.59 -5.81 6.59
N ALA A 130 -10.71 -6.24 5.34
CA ALA A 130 -10.95 -7.65 5.01
C ALA A 130 -9.82 -8.55 5.50
N ASN A 131 -8.55 -8.13 5.34
CA ASN A 131 -7.42 -8.90 5.82
C ASN A 131 -7.34 -8.95 7.34
N ALA A 132 -7.66 -7.85 8.03
CA ALA A 132 -7.70 -7.82 9.49
C ALA A 132 -8.74 -8.81 10.05
N LEU A 133 -9.93 -8.89 9.45
CA LEU A 133 -10.96 -9.87 9.84
C LEU A 133 -10.48 -11.31 9.61
N ARG A 134 -9.90 -11.59 8.44
CA ARG A 134 -9.32 -12.90 8.12
C ARG A 134 -8.23 -13.31 9.12
N VAL A 135 -7.32 -12.39 9.47
CA VAL A 135 -6.22 -12.67 10.41
C VAL A 135 -6.75 -12.84 11.84
N ALA A 136 -7.80 -12.12 12.23
CA ALA A 136 -8.46 -12.31 13.52
C ALA A 136 -8.99 -13.74 13.68
N GLU A 137 -9.62 -14.32 12.65
CA GLU A 137 -10.06 -15.72 12.65
C GLU A 137 -8.89 -16.71 12.82
N VAL A 138 -7.73 -16.42 12.20
CA VAL A 138 -6.52 -17.24 12.37
C VAL A 138 -6.00 -17.18 13.81
N ILE A 139 -6.01 -15.99 14.42
CA ILE A 139 -5.59 -15.80 15.81
C ILE A 139 -6.56 -16.52 16.75
N ASP A 140 -7.86 -16.36 16.56
CA ASP A 140 -8.91 -16.98 17.37
C ASP A 140 -8.78 -18.51 17.37
N ALA A 141 -8.71 -19.12 16.17
CA ALA A 141 -8.53 -20.57 16.03
C ALA A 141 -7.27 -21.08 16.73
N ARG A 142 -6.16 -20.31 16.68
CA ARG A 142 -4.92 -20.68 17.33
C ARG A 142 -4.99 -20.57 18.85
N LEU A 143 -5.71 -19.57 19.38
CA LEU A 143 -5.91 -19.41 20.81
C LEU A 143 -6.82 -20.51 21.36
N GLY A 144 -7.92 -20.83 20.67
CA GLY A 144 -8.81 -21.93 21.05
C GLY A 144 -8.07 -23.28 21.09
N ALA A 145 -7.28 -23.59 20.05
CA ALA A 145 -6.47 -24.81 20.03
C ALA A 145 -5.44 -24.88 21.17
N ARG A 146 -4.93 -23.73 21.64
CA ARG A 146 -4.02 -23.65 22.78
C ARG A 146 -4.75 -23.88 24.10
N GLU A 147 -5.96 -23.35 24.26
CA GLU A 147 -6.80 -23.58 25.44
C GLU A 147 -7.16 -25.06 25.59
N ASP A 148 -7.58 -25.70 24.51
CA ASP A 148 -7.88 -27.14 24.50
C ASP A 148 -6.66 -27.98 24.89
N ALA A 149 -5.49 -27.63 24.37
CA ALA A 149 -4.24 -28.34 24.67
C ALA A 149 -3.78 -28.15 26.13
N LEU A 150 -4.12 -27.03 26.76
CA LEU A 150 -3.85 -26.77 28.18
C LEU A 150 -4.86 -27.48 29.08
N ALA A 151 -6.13 -27.56 28.68
CA ALA A 151 -7.17 -28.26 29.43
C ALA A 151 -7.02 -29.79 29.42
N ALA A 152 -6.31 -30.33 28.42
CA ALA A 152 -6.04 -31.77 28.28
C ALA A 152 -4.78 -32.26 29.04
N GLN A 153 -4.04 -31.37 29.71
CA GLN A 153 -2.86 -31.68 30.53
C GLN A 153 -3.24 -31.82 32.01
#